data_AF-A0A959THG6-F1
#
_entry.id   AF-A0A959THG6-F1
#
_cell.length_a   1.000
_cell.length_b   1.000
_cell.length_c   1.000
_cell.angle_alpha   90.00
_cell.angle_beta   90.00
_cell.angle_gamma   90.00
#
_symmetry.space_group_name_H-M   'P 1'
#
loop_
_entity.id
_entity.type
_entity.pdbx_description
1 polymer ?
#
loop_
_entity_poly.entity_id
_entity_poly.type
_entity_poly.pdbx_seq_one_letter_code
_entity_poly.pdbx_strand_id
1 'polypeptide(L)'
;LVMLDQFYLGYHDQLFDKEGIRTILTDRAAHSPFPEHRALAGNMLWDLTHMTEGGTFPSLELTDLQRQEYDLDLSDTGMTCLAVIASWCTYCEVEIGAFE
;
A
#
# COMPACT_ATOMS: atom_id res chain seq x y z
N LEU A 1 -0.32 10.76 12.80
CA LEU A 1 0.33 10.80 11.47
C LEU A 1 1.84 10.69 11.56
N VAL A 2 2.58 11.74 11.95
CA VAL A 2 4.07 11.77 11.93
C VAL A 2 4.76 10.51 12.49
N MET A 3 4.28 9.95 13.60
CA MET A 3 4.85 8.73 14.18
C MET A 3 4.57 7.46 13.35
N LEU A 4 3.37 7.34 12.77
CA LEU A 4 2.99 6.21 11.90
C LEU A 4 3.81 6.24 10.61
N ASP A 5 3.98 7.44 10.04
CA ASP A 5 4.79 7.65 8.84
C ASP A 5 6.27 7.29 9.08
N GLN A 6 6.82 7.66 10.25
CA GLN A 6 8.19 7.31 10.62
C GLN A 6 8.38 5.80 10.83
N PHE A 7 7.41 5.10 11.41
CA PHE A 7 7.48 3.64 11.53
C PHE A 7 7.43 2.94 10.19
N TYR A 8 6.62 3.45 9.26
CA TYR A 8 6.52 2.91 7.91
C TYR A 8 7.81 3.13 7.11
N LEU A 9 8.34 4.36 7.10
CA LEU A 9 9.56 4.71 6.36
C LEU A 9 10.81 3.98 6.90
N GLY A 10 10.87 3.69 8.21
CA GLY A 10 11.97 2.96 8.84
C GLY A 10 11.90 1.43 8.72
N TYR A 11 10.82 0.86 8.16
CA TYR A 11 10.61 -0.59 8.14
C TYR A 11 11.69 -1.38 7.37
N HIS A 12 12.33 -0.75 6.38
CA HIS A 12 13.39 -1.39 5.60
C HIS A 12 14.75 -1.41 6.33
N ASP A 13 14.91 -0.69 7.45
CA ASP A 13 16.14 -0.70 8.23
C ASP A 13 16.22 -1.95 9.12
N GLN A 14 17.39 -2.61 9.16
CA GLN A 14 17.66 -3.80 9.99
C GLN A 14 17.51 -3.56 11.50
N LEU A 15 17.33 -2.31 11.93
CA LEU A 15 17.26 -1.90 13.33
C LEU A 15 15.83 -1.84 13.89
N PHE A 16 14.79 -1.97 13.05
CA PHE A 16 13.41 -1.88 13.50
C PHE A 16 12.76 -3.26 13.70
N ASP A 17 12.08 -3.41 14.84
CA ASP A 17 11.28 -4.60 15.18
C ASP A 17 10.00 -4.63 14.33
N LYS A 18 10.02 -5.48 13.30
CA LYS A 18 8.91 -5.67 12.35
C LYS A 18 7.62 -6.14 13.04
N GLU A 19 7.72 -7.03 14.03
CA GLU A 19 6.55 -7.52 14.77
C GLU A 19 6.01 -6.45 15.71
N GLY A 20 6.88 -5.65 16.32
CA GLY A 20 6.52 -4.47 17.10
C GLY A 20 5.76 -3.44 16.26
N ILE A 21 6.25 -3.11 15.06
CA ILE A 21 5.59 -2.19 14.13
C ILE A 21 4.22 -2.74 13.73
N ARG A 22 4.13 -4.02 13.33
CA ARG A 22 2.85 -4.66 12.96
C ARG A 22 1.84 -4.59 14.11
N THR A 23 2.27 -4.88 15.33
CA THR A 23 1.42 -4.84 16.52
C THR A 23 0.84 -3.44 16.75
N ILE A 24 1.68 -2.41 16.64
CA ILE A 24 1.26 -1.01 16.79
C ILE A 24 0.27 -0.62 15.67
N LEU A 25 0.55 -0.97 14.43
CA LEU A 25 -0.32 -0.65 13.30
C LEU A 25 -1.68 -1.35 13.41
N THR A 26 -1.72 -2.62 13.80
CA THR A 26 -2.96 -3.36 14.06
C THR A 26 -3.81 -2.68 15.14
N ASP A 27 -3.20 -2.30 16.28
CA ASP A 27 -3.90 -1.58 17.33
C ASP A 27 -4.46 -0.23 16.84
N ARG A 28 -3.66 0.54 16.09
CA ARG A 28 -4.07 1.86 15.60
C ARG A 28 -5.14 1.78 14.53
N ALA A 29 -5.10 0.78 13.66
CA ALA A 29 -6.16 0.51 12.68
C ALA A 29 -7.50 0.22 13.36
N ALA A 30 -7.48 -0.55 14.47
CA ALA A 30 -8.70 -0.94 15.18
C ALA A 30 -9.23 0.14 16.14
N HIS A 31 -8.35 0.79 16.91
CA HIS A 31 -8.74 1.53 18.11
C HIS A 31 -8.45 3.03 18.08
N SER A 32 -7.83 3.57 17.02
CA SER A 32 -7.59 5.03 16.98
C SER A 32 -8.91 5.80 17.05
N PRO A 33 -9.02 6.86 17.88
CA PRO A 33 -10.23 7.68 17.93
C PRO A 33 -10.41 8.52 16.66
N PHE A 34 -9.33 8.74 15.89
CA PHE A 34 -9.34 9.49 14.63
C PHE A 34 -9.51 8.56 13.44
N PRO A 35 -10.55 8.72 12.59
CA PRO A 35 -10.79 7.90 11.41
C PRO A 35 -9.62 7.89 10.42
N GLU A 36 -8.96 9.02 10.23
CA GLU A 36 -7.85 9.19 9.30
C GLU A 36 -6.64 8.35 9.72
N HIS A 37 -6.39 8.26 11.02
CA HIS A 37 -5.35 7.40 11.57
C HIS A 37 -5.67 5.92 11.42
N ARG A 38 -6.95 5.53 11.54
CA ARG A 38 -7.37 4.14 11.30
C ARG A 38 -7.14 3.75 9.85
N ALA A 39 -7.56 4.61 8.92
CA ALA A 39 -7.36 4.40 7.49
C ALA A 39 -5.86 4.31 7.15
N LEU A 40 -5.06 5.26 7.64
CA LEU A 40 -3.61 5.27 7.42
C LEU A 40 -2.92 4.01 7.96
N ALA A 41 -3.22 3.63 9.21
CA ALA A 41 -2.64 2.44 9.83
C ALA A 41 -3.07 1.14 9.12
N GLY A 42 -4.32 1.08 8.62
CA GLY A 42 -4.81 -0.01 7.80
C GLY A 42 -4.05 -0.16 6.48
N ASN A 43 -3.82 0.95 5.77
CA ASN A 43 -3.06 0.95 4.52
C ASN A 43 -1.60 0.52 4.75
N MET A 44 -0.95 1.07 5.78
CA MET A 44 0.43 0.70 6.14
C MET A 44 0.52 -0.78 6.53
N LEU A 45 -0.45 -1.30 7.28
CA LEU A 45 -0.49 -2.71 7.64
C LEU A 45 -0.67 -3.60 6.40
N TRP A 46 -1.50 -3.17 5.45
CA TRP A 46 -1.70 -3.87 4.18
C TRP A 46 -0.39 -3.94 3.38
N ASP A 47 0.32 -2.82 3.21
CA ASP A 47 1.62 -2.78 2.53
C ASP A 47 2.61 -3.77 3.17
N LEU A 48 2.72 -3.76 4.50
CA LEU A 48 3.67 -4.61 5.23
C LEU A 48 3.35 -6.11 5.16
N THR A 49 2.11 -6.48 4.85
CA THR A 49 1.65 -7.88 4.90
C THR A 49 1.35 -8.46 3.52
N HIS A 50 0.95 -7.63 2.56
CA HIS A 50 0.52 -8.07 1.22
C HIS A 50 1.49 -7.65 0.11
N MET A 51 2.28 -6.58 0.30
CA MET A 51 3.26 -6.10 -0.68
C MET A 51 4.68 -6.59 -0.33
N THR A 52 4.83 -7.91 -0.14
CA THR A 52 6.14 -8.52 0.15
C THR A 52 6.70 -9.24 -1.08
N GLU A 53 8.02 -9.16 -1.28
CA GLU A 53 8.70 -9.87 -2.37
C GLU A 53 8.44 -11.38 -2.27
N GLY A 54 8.06 -12.00 -3.40
CA GLY A 54 7.69 -13.43 -3.46
C GLY A 54 6.32 -13.76 -2.87
N GLY A 55 5.58 -12.78 -2.36
CA GLY A 55 4.18 -12.92 -1.97
C GLY A 55 3.23 -12.96 -3.18
N THR A 56 2.02 -13.43 -2.94
CA THR A 56 0.95 -13.39 -3.96
C THR A 56 0.36 -11.99 -4.01
N PHE A 57 0.25 -11.42 -5.23
CA PHE A 57 -0.44 -10.16 -5.42
C PHE A 57 -1.92 -10.30 -5.03
N PRO A 58 -2.47 -9.42 -4.18
CA PRO A 58 -3.86 -9.54 -3.72
C PRO A 58 -4.83 -9.25 -4.87
N SER A 59 -6.01 -9.88 -4.83
CA SER A 59 -7.11 -9.50 -5.72
C SER A 59 -7.55 -8.06 -5.42
N LEU A 60 -7.76 -7.26 -6.47
CA LEU A 60 -8.22 -5.88 -6.35
C LEU A 60 -9.52 -5.68 -7.10
N GLU A 61 -10.52 -5.11 -6.44
CA GLU A 61 -11.74 -4.61 -7.08
C GLU A 61 -11.46 -3.22 -7.67
N LEU A 62 -11.54 -3.08 -8.99
CA LEU A 62 -11.25 -1.85 -9.71
C LEU A 62 -12.48 -1.39 -10.49
N THR A 63 -12.51 -0.09 -10.77
CA THR A 63 -13.54 0.52 -11.63
C THR A 63 -12.87 1.25 -12.77
N ASP A 64 -13.27 0.95 -14.00
CA ASP A 64 -12.70 1.59 -15.19
C ASP A 64 -13.30 2.99 -15.45
N LEU A 65 -12.82 3.64 -16.51
CA LEU A 65 -13.28 4.96 -16.93
C LEU A 65 -14.75 4.96 -17.41
N GLN A 66 -15.30 3.80 -17.75
CA GLN A 66 -16.70 3.60 -18.14
C GLN A 66 -17.60 3.23 -16.95
N ARG A 67 -17.06 3.19 -15.72
CA ARG A 67 -17.72 2.75 -14.48
C ARG A 67 -18.08 1.26 -14.46
N GLN A 68 -17.34 0.44 -15.21
CA GLN A 68 -17.43 -1.00 -15.11
C GLN A 68 -16.52 -1.49 -13.99
N GLU A 69 -17.06 -2.34 -13.12
CA GLU A 69 -16.32 -3.01 -12.06
C GLU A 69 -15.62 -4.26 -12.61
N TYR A 70 -14.39 -4.52 -12.17
CA TYR A 70 -13.64 -5.73 -12.51
C TYR A 70 -12.69 -6.13 -11.39
N ASP A 71 -12.54 -7.44 -11.21
CA ASP A 71 -11.56 -8.04 -10.32
C ASP A 71 -10.23 -8.18 -11.06
N LEU A 72 -9.19 -7.52 -10.56
CA LEU A 72 -7.84 -7.68 -11.06
C LEU A 72 -7.20 -8.89 -10.36
N ASP A 73 -7.13 -10.00 -11.09
CA ASP A 73 -6.34 -11.18 -10.75
C ASP A 73 -5.11 -11.27 -11.66
N LEU A 74 -3.92 -11.19 -11.07
CA LEU A 74 -2.65 -11.24 -11.79
C LEU A 74 -2.05 -12.66 -11.85
N SER A 75 -2.71 -13.68 -11.30
CA SER A 75 -2.18 -15.05 -11.17
C SER A 75 -1.81 -15.71 -12.50
N ASP A 76 -2.55 -15.39 -13.58
CA ASP A 76 -2.34 -15.93 -14.92
C ASP A 76 -1.60 -14.95 -15.86
N THR A 77 -1.18 -13.79 -15.35
CA THR A 77 -0.40 -12.83 -16.13
C THR A 77 1.09 -13.16 -16.03
N GLY A 78 1.86 -12.90 -17.10
CA GLY A 78 3.31 -13.07 -17.08
C GLY A 78 4.00 -12.05 -16.16
N MET A 79 5.17 -11.57 -16.55
CA MET A 79 5.77 -10.44 -15.84
C MET A 79 4.92 -9.18 -16.10
N THR A 80 4.19 -8.75 -15.08
CA THR A 80 3.32 -7.57 -15.12
C THR A 80 3.90 -6.45 -14.26
N CYS A 81 4.02 -5.24 -14.82
CA CYS A 81 4.34 -4.04 -14.07
C CYS A 81 3.05 -3.27 -13.81
N LEU A 82 2.68 -3.09 -12.53
CA LEU A 82 1.55 -2.27 -12.12
C LEU A 82 2.06 -0.93 -11.59
N ALA A 83 1.54 0.17 -12.15
CA ALA A 83 1.80 1.52 -11.67
C ALA A 83 0.52 2.09 -11.06
N VAL A 84 0.58 2.51 -9.80
CA VAL A 84 -0.53 3.19 -9.12
C VAL A 84 -0.22 4.68 -9.07
N ILE A 85 -1.01 5.47 -9.79
CA ILE A 85 -0.80 6.91 -9.93
C ILE A 85 -2.00 7.69 -9.39
N ALA A 86 -1.74 8.91 -8.96
CA ALA A 86 -2.78 9.86 -8.58
C ALA A 86 -2.52 11.21 -9.23
N SER A 87 -3.58 11.88 -9.69
CA SER A 87 -3.47 13.18 -10.38
C SER A 87 -2.88 14.30 -9.52
N TRP A 88 -2.89 14.13 -8.18
CA TRP A 88 -2.32 15.08 -7.23
C TRP A 88 -0.88 14.72 -6.79
N CYS A 89 -0.33 13.62 -7.31
CA CYS A 89 1.00 13.14 -6.95
C CYS A 89 2.04 13.70 -7.93
N THR A 90 2.84 14.66 -7.46
CA THR A 90 3.88 15.32 -8.27
C THR A 90 4.96 14.34 -8.78
N TYR A 91 5.30 13.31 -7.99
CA TYR A 91 6.29 12.31 -8.42
C TYR A 91 5.74 11.35 -9.47
N CYS A 92 4.43 11.07 -9.44
CA CYS A 92 3.79 10.16 -10.36
C CYS A 92 3.86 10.66 -11.81
N GLU A 93 3.86 11.98 -12.04
CA GLU A 93 4.05 12.57 -13.38
C GLU A 93 5.45 12.28 -13.94
N VAL A 94 6.48 12.34 -13.10
CA VAL A 94 7.87 12.02 -13.48
C VAL A 94 8.03 10.52 -13.75
N GLU A 95 7.41 9.68 -12.94
CA GLU A 95 7.44 8.22 -13.09
C GLU A 95 6.72 7.75 -14.36
N ILE A 96 5.59 8.37 -14.73
CA ILE A 96 4.89 8.08 -15.99
C ILE A 96 5.79 8.33 -17.20
N GLY A 97 6.54 9.44 -17.21
CA GLY A 97 7.47 9.76 -18.29
C GLY A 97 8.63 8.76 -18.43
N ALA A 98 8.89 7.92 -17.43
CA ALA A 98 9.91 6.87 -17.49
C ALA A 98 9.38 5.52 -18.02
N PHE A 99 8.05 5.36 -18.16
CA PHE A 99 7.43 4.17 -18.75
C PHE A 99 7.34 4.22 -20.29
N GLU A 100 7.60 5.38 -20.90
CA GLU A 100 7.65 5.60 -22.36
C GLU A 100 9.05 5.30 -22.94
#